data_AF-A0A2G4EZS3-F1
#
_entry.id   AF-A0A2G4EZS3-F1
#
_cell.length_a   1.000
_cell.length_b   1.000
_cell.length_c   1.000
_cell.angle_alpha   90.00
_cell.angle_beta   90.00
_cell.angle_gamma   90.00
#
_symmetry.space_group_name_H-M   'P 1'
#
loop_
_entity.id
_entity.type
_entity.pdbx_description
1 polymer ?
#
loop_
_entity_poly.entity_id
_entity_poly.type
_entity_poly.pdbx_seq_one_letter_code
_entity_poly.pdbx_strand_id
1 'polypeptide(L)'
;MANQLPPVLVTFDADVLMAGRTQIWQEYAKVGNCYLPEVVYDEIDYLTGKAVEKAQEQVAREFMRFFADSGWIITDAQETHRSLEPSIKNQSKAAMLVVATAQCVYGLAQEHPDALVIFVSNSQPLLKRIASVGSANLCGITGAMLLNWARKAERPAAATQQLQSLMRTLADRKSTQRSRSRIEEDTVNKTRSSPSKFTGTRSNLEIKSATSSTKTNKTPFTEHRSSSSPPKNPPRSQEEPPEMEPAVYRMKYITPPKKRGDNFISHAFNFLGALFFLTVAVGILWRVCDVKSFRKTFVPALPKPVQQFVKSIDPR
;
A
#
# COMPACT_ATOMS: atom_id res chain seq x y z
N MET A 1 -29.79 -5.93 2.22
CA MET A 1 -28.35 -6.14 2.48
C MET A 1 -27.62 -4.96 1.88
N ALA A 2 -26.97 -4.12 2.69
CA ALA A 2 -26.33 -2.92 2.17
C ALA A 2 -25.20 -3.31 1.21
N ASN A 3 -25.30 -2.85 -0.05
CA ASN A 3 -24.20 -2.89 -1.01
C ASN A 3 -23.11 -1.93 -0.52
N GLN A 4 -22.32 -2.35 0.47
CA GLN A 4 -21.15 -1.59 0.90
C GLN A 4 -20.12 -1.66 -0.24
N LEU A 5 -19.69 -0.49 -0.69
CA LEU A 5 -18.61 -0.40 -1.67
C LEU A 5 -17.31 -0.94 -1.04
N PRO A 6 -16.46 -1.64 -1.82
CA PRO A 6 -15.12 -2.00 -1.40
C PRO A 6 -14.35 -0.83 -0.77
N PRO A 7 -13.54 -1.06 0.29
CA PRO A 7 -12.61 -0.05 0.80
C PRO A 7 -11.69 0.47 -0.30
N VAL A 8 -11.29 1.74 -0.20
CA VAL A 8 -10.33 2.36 -1.12
C VAL A 8 -9.02 2.57 -0.37
N LEU A 9 -7.93 2.03 -0.91
CA LEU A 9 -6.56 2.24 -0.42
C LEU A 9 -5.81 3.10 -1.43
N VAL A 10 -5.14 4.15 -0.99
CA VAL A 10 -4.44 5.10 -1.87
C VAL A 10 -2.94 5.04 -1.56
N THR A 11 -2.11 4.83 -2.56
CA THR A 11 -0.64 4.74 -2.43
C THR A 11 0.07 5.61 -3.47
N PHE A 12 1.27 6.09 -3.15
CA PHE A 12 1.92 7.20 -3.85
C PHE A 12 3.34 6.86 -4.30
N ASP A 13 3.78 7.47 -5.40
CA ASP A 13 5.20 7.63 -5.69
C ASP A 13 5.78 8.88 -5.01
N ALA A 14 7.12 8.95 -4.96
CA ALA A 14 7.81 10.11 -4.40
C ALA A 14 7.47 11.40 -5.15
N ASP A 15 7.41 11.35 -6.49
CA ASP A 15 7.19 12.53 -7.33
C ASP A 15 5.86 13.24 -7.02
N VAL A 16 4.77 12.50 -6.80
CA VAL A 16 3.47 13.10 -6.44
C VAL A 16 3.52 13.79 -5.09
N LEU A 17 4.23 13.22 -4.12
CA LEU A 17 4.35 13.79 -2.77
C LEU A 17 5.25 15.02 -2.79
N MET A 18 6.39 14.95 -3.48
CA MET A 18 7.36 16.03 -3.62
C MET A 18 6.85 17.20 -4.48
N ALA A 19 5.84 17.00 -5.32
CA ALA A 19 5.14 18.07 -6.03
C ALA A 19 4.00 18.71 -5.20
N GLY A 20 3.68 18.14 -4.04
CA GLY A 20 2.56 18.54 -3.20
C GLY A 20 2.93 19.52 -2.09
N ARG A 21 1.96 19.73 -1.20
CA ARG A 21 2.07 20.50 0.04
C ARG A 21 1.05 19.98 1.04
N THR A 22 1.18 20.36 2.31
CA THR A 22 0.33 19.86 3.41
C THR A 22 -1.16 19.85 3.08
N GLN A 23 -1.69 20.96 2.55
CA GLN A 23 -3.10 21.07 2.18
C GLN A 23 -3.53 20.02 1.15
N ILE A 24 -2.68 19.70 0.17
CA ILE A 24 -3.00 18.73 -0.87
C ILE A 24 -2.99 17.31 -0.30
N TRP A 25 -1.99 16.98 0.53
CA TRP A 25 -1.91 15.65 1.15
C TRP A 25 -3.10 15.39 2.09
N GLN A 26 -3.57 16.41 2.81
CA GLN A 26 -4.80 16.34 3.61
C GLN A 26 -6.05 16.05 2.75
N GLU A 27 -6.15 16.63 1.55
CA GLU A 27 -7.25 16.33 0.64
C GLU A 27 -7.20 14.87 0.15
N TYR A 28 -6.02 14.32 -0.11
CA TYR A 28 -5.89 12.93 -0.55
C TYR A 28 -6.47 11.91 0.45
N ALA A 29 -6.31 12.16 1.75
CA ALA A 29 -6.84 11.32 2.82
C ALA A 29 -8.39 11.25 2.83
N LYS A 30 -9.08 12.17 2.16
CA LYS A 30 -10.56 12.13 2.05
C LYS A 30 -11.06 11.03 1.10
N VAL A 31 -10.19 10.49 0.24
CA VAL A 31 -10.58 9.48 -0.76
C VAL A 31 -10.58 8.07 -0.19
N GLY A 32 -9.70 7.78 0.75
CA GLY A 32 -9.54 6.45 1.34
C GLY A 32 -8.35 6.39 2.30
N ASN A 33 -8.01 5.18 2.74
CA ASN A 33 -6.87 4.99 3.62
C ASN A 33 -5.56 5.16 2.84
N CYS A 34 -4.70 6.07 3.29
CA CYS A 34 -3.44 6.35 2.62
C CYS A 34 -2.33 5.44 3.13
N TYR A 35 -1.65 4.81 2.18
CA TYR A 35 -0.48 3.96 2.38
C TYR A 35 0.73 4.59 1.72
N LEU A 36 1.88 4.48 2.38
CA LEU A 36 3.16 4.96 1.88
C LEU A 36 4.11 3.76 1.76
N PRO A 37 4.59 3.43 0.54
CA PRO A 37 5.63 2.42 0.38
C PRO A 37 6.87 2.79 1.21
N GLU A 38 7.43 1.83 1.95
CA GLU A 38 8.63 2.04 2.79
C GLU A 38 9.79 2.66 1.98
N VAL A 39 9.99 2.19 0.74
CA VAL A 39 11.03 2.73 -0.16
C VAL A 39 10.80 4.19 -0.56
N VAL A 40 9.54 4.65 -0.61
CA VAL A 40 9.21 6.06 -0.89
C VAL A 40 9.40 6.90 0.37
N TYR A 41 9.01 6.37 1.53
CA TYR A 41 9.28 7.01 2.82
C TYR A 41 10.78 7.25 3.02
N ASP A 42 11.60 6.21 2.82
CA ASP A 42 13.06 6.28 2.96
C ASP A 42 13.68 7.30 1.99
N GLU A 43 13.16 7.39 0.76
CA GLU A 43 13.66 8.38 -0.20
C GLU A 43 13.33 9.81 0.24
N ILE A 44 12.11 10.06 0.72
CA ILE A 44 11.72 11.39 1.19
C ILE A 44 12.49 11.76 2.46
N ASP A 45 12.67 10.82 3.39
CA ASP A 45 13.50 11.02 4.59
C ASP A 45 14.95 11.37 4.21
N TYR A 46 15.54 10.64 3.27
CA TYR A 46 16.86 10.95 2.73
C TYR A 46 16.94 12.39 2.19
N LEU A 47 15.91 12.86 1.48
CA LEU A 47 15.86 14.20 0.92
C LEU A 47 15.74 15.33 1.96
N THR A 48 15.36 15.03 3.21
CA THR A 48 15.25 16.06 4.28
C THR A 48 16.57 16.73 4.65
N GLY A 49 17.72 16.13 4.33
CA GLY A 49 19.04 16.72 4.58
C GLY A 49 20.07 16.48 3.48
N LYS A 50 19.68 15.83 2.38
CA LYS A 50 20.59 15.45 1.28
C LYS A 50 20.02 15.76 -0.11
N ALA A 51 18.93 16.54 -0.19
CA ALA A 51 18.46 17.03 -1.48
C ALA A 51 19.46 18.02 -2.09
N VAL A 52 19.60 18.00 -3.42
CA VAL A 52 20.46 18.93 -4.15
C VAL A 52 19.88 20.35 -4.11
N GLU A 53 18.56 20.44 -4.22
CA GLU A 53 17.83 21.70 -4.21
C GLU A 53 17.19 21.95 -2.85
N LYS A 54 17.42 23.15 -2.28
CA LYS A 54 16.80 23.56 -1.01
C LYS A 54 15.27 23.51 -1.03
N ALA A 55 14.66 23.78 -2.18
CA ALA A 55 13.21 23.70 -2.34
C ALA A 55 12.70 22.27 -2.13
N GLN A 56 13.40 21.28 -2.67
CA GLN A 56 13.06 19.87 -2.47
C GLN A 56 13.27 19.45 -1.01
N GLU A 57 14.37 19.87 -0.39
CA GLU A 57 14.61 19.62 1.04
C GLU A 57 13.47 20.17 1.92
N GLN A 58 13.01 21.38 1.63
CA GLN A 58 11.92 22.01 2.36
C GLN A 58 10.60 21.23 2.22
N VAL A 59 10.26 20.78 1.01
CA VAL A 59 9.06 19.95 0.79
C VAL A 59 9.20 18.60 1.49
N ALA A 60 10.37 17.96 1.45
CA ALA A 60 10.62 16.71 2.17
C ALA A 60 10.40 16.87 3.67
N ARG A 61 10.99 17.91 4.27
CA ARG A 61 10.80 18.23 5.70
C ARG A 61 9.34 18.52 6.04
N GLU A 62 8.64 19.24 5.18
CA GLU A 62 7.21 19.51 5.36
C GLU A 62 6.39 18.21 5.32
N PHE A 63 6.67 17.33 4.35
CA PHE A 63 6.01 16.03 4.23
C PHE A 63 6.25 15.15 5.45
N MET A 64 7.50 15.04 5.92
CA MET A 64 7.82 14.22 7.10
C MET A 64 7.12 14.72 8.37
N ARG A 65 7.02 16.05 8.54
CA ARG A 65 6.25 16.64 9.64
C ARG A 65 4.75 16.34 9.51
N PHE A 66 4.19 16.45 8.30
CA PHE A 66 2.80 16.07 8.05
C PHE A 66 2.56 14.59 8.34
N PHE A 67 3.45 13.71 7.86
CA PHE A 67 3.31 12.26 7.95
C PHE A 67 3.22 11.76 9.39
N ALA A 68 4.00 12.36 10.30
CA ALA A 68 4.00 11.99 11.72
C ALA A 68 2.60 12.02 12.36
N ASP A 69 1.74 12.96 11.93
CA ASP A 69 0.41 13.18 12.50
C ASP A 69 -0.73 12.84 11.52
N SER A 70 -0.42 12.33 10.33
CA SER A 70 -1.42 12.16 9.24
C SER A 70 -2.30 10.92 9.40
N GLY A 71 -1.87 9.92 10.18
CA GLY A 71 -2.49 8.60 10.24
C GLY A 71 -2.27 7.74 8.98
N TRP A 72 -1.38 8.15 8.08
CA TRP A 72 -0.99 7.34 6.92
C TRP A 72 -0.16 6.13 7.36
N ILE A 73 -0.28 5.02 6.63
CA ILE A 73 0.29 3.73 7.02
C ILE A 73 1.50 3.41 6.15
N ILE A 74 2.64 3.07 6.75
CA ILE A 74 3.78 2.53 6.00
C ILE A 74 3.46 1.10 5.58
N THR A 75 3.79 0.74 4.34
CA THR A 75 3.70 -0.65 3.85
C THR A 75 5.03 -1.10 3.25
N ASP A 76 5.44 -2.30 3.62
CA ASP A 76 6.57 -3.06 3.10
C ASP A 76 6.11 -4.22 2.21
N ALA A 77 4.81 -4.25 1.86
CA ALA A 77 4.25 -5.25 0.95
C ALA A 77 5.11 -5.28 -0.30
N GLN A 78 5.42 -6.48 -0.82
CA GLN A 78 6.24 -6.60 -2.01
C GLN A 78 5.85 -7.88 -2.75
N GLU A 79 5.49 -7.73 -4.01
CA GLU A 79 5.23 -8.87 -4.88
C GLU A 79 5.82 -8.64 -6.28
N THR A 80 6.24 -9.73 -6.89
CA THR A 80 6.85 -9.75 -8.22
C THR A 80 5.80 -9.96 -9.31
N HIS A 81 5.98 -9.29 -10.43
CA HIS A 81 5.15 -9.50 -11.62
C HIS A 81 6.01 -9.26 -12.86
N ARG A 82 5.82 -10.06 -13.91
CA ARG A 82 6.63 -9.98 -15.15
C ARG A 82 6.66 -8.57 -15.74
N SER A 83 5.53 -7.86 -15.74
CA SER A 83 5.46 -6.46 -16.21
C SER A 83 6.23 -5.47 -15.33
N LEU A 84 6.54 -5.83 -14.10
CA LEU A 84 7.24 -5.02 -13.10
C LEU A 84 8.71 -5.40 -12.93
N GLU A 85 9.19 -6.40 -13.67
CA GLU A 85 10.60 -6.79 -13.63
C GLU A 85 11.50 -5.71 -14.26
N PRO A 86 12.66 -5.43 -13.66
CA PRO A 86 13.61 -4.47 -14.19
C PRO A 86 14.09 -4.90 -15.59
N SER A 87 14.02 -3.99 -16.57
CA SER A 87 14.42 -4.30 -17.95
C SER A 87 15.94 -4.44 -18.15
N ILE A 88 16.75 -3.93 -17.21
CA ILE A 88 18.21 -3.89 -17.28
C ILE A 88 18.77 -4.13 -15.88
N LYS A 89 19.91 -4.84 -15.76
CA LYS A 89 20.55 -5.15 -14.46
C LYS A 89 21.22 -3.94 -13.78
N ASN A 90 21.76 -2.99 -14.54
CA ASN A 90 22.40 -1.78 -14.02
C ASN A 90 21.40 -0.62 -14.08
N GLN A 91 20.61 -0.48 -13.03
CA GLN A 91 19.61 0.60 -12.92
C GLN A 91 20.17 1.76 -12.11
N SER A 92 19.81 2.99 -12.50
CA SER A 92 20.03 4.15 -11.65
C SER A 92 19.20 4.03 -10.36
N LYS A 93 19.59 4.76 -9.30
CA LYS A 93 18.84 4.82 -8.03
C LYS A 93 17.34 5.11 -8.27
N ALA A 94 17.05 6.10 -9.11
CA ALA A 94 15.68 6.48 -9.46
C ALA A 94 14.92 5.33 -10.16
N ALA A 95 15.56 4.61 -11.08
CA ALA A 95 14.93 3.47 -11.76
C ALA A 95 14.66 2.31 -10.78
N MET A 96 15.56 2.05 -9.83
CA MET A 96 15.34 1.06 -8.77
C MET A 96 14.16 1.45 -7.86
N LEU A 97 14.08 2.72 -7.45
CA LEU A 97 12.96 3.23 -6.65
C LEU A 97 11.62 3.03 -7.37
N VAL A 98 11.55 3.32 -8.67
CA VAL A 98 10.35 3.12 -9.50
C VAL A 98 9.94 1.66 -9.54
N VAL A 99 10.89 0.73 -9.71
CA VAL A 99 10.60 -0.72 -9.71
C VAL A 99 10.11 -1.17 -8.33
N ALA A 100 10.81 -0.79 -7.27
CA ALA A 100 10.47 -1.17 -5.90
C ALA A 100 9.09 -0.63 -5.49
N THR A 101 8.80 0.63 -5.84
CA THR A 101 7.48 1.24 -5.62
C THR A 101 6.39 0.46 -6.35
N ALA A 102 6.61 0.11 -7.63
CA ALA A 102 5.62 -0.63 -8.40
C ALA A 102 5.36 -2.04 -7.85
N GLN A 103 6.41 -2.75 -7.43
CA GLN A 103 6.29 -4.06 -6.77
C GLN A 103 5.56 -3.96 -5.43
N CYS A 104 5.80 -2.88 -4.68
CA CYS A 104 5.14 -2.66 -3.41
C CYS A 104 3.64 -2.41 -3.58
N VAL A 105 3.28 -1.54 -4.52
CA VAL A 105 1.90 -1.26 -4.92
C VAL A 105 1.17 -2.53 -5.35
N TYR A 106 1.83 -3.39 -6.13
CA TYR A 106 1.26 -4.67 -6.52
C TYR A 106 1.10 -5.63 -5.34
N GLY A 107 2.09 -5.71 -4.45
CA GLY A 107 2.01 -6.47 -3.21
C GLY A 107 0.83 -6.05 -2.34
N LEU A 108 0.64 -4.74 -2.14
CA LEU A 108 -0.49 -4.18 -1.40
C LEU A 108 -1.84 -4.60 -2.02
N ALA A 109 -1.93 -4.66 -3.35
CA ALA A 109 -3.13 -5.14 -4.04
C ALA A 109 -3.36 -6.65 -3.85
N GLN A 110 -2.31 -7.46 -3.71
CA GLN A 110 -2.45 -8.89 -3.41
C GLN A 110 -2.86 -9.14 -1.96
N GLU A 111 -2.35 -8.34 -1.01
CA GLU A 111 -2.71 -8.43 0.41
C GLU A 111 -4.17 -8.05 0.69
N HIS A 112 -4.73 -7.14 -0.13
CA HIS A 112 -6.09 -6.64 0.00
C HIS A 112 -6.96 -6.93 -1.23
N PRO A 113 -7.27 -8.22 -1.51
CA PRO A 113 -7.99 -8.61 -2.73
C PRO A 113 -9.46 -8.16 -2.75
N ASP A 114 -9.98 -7.67 -1.62
CA ASP A 114 -11.33 -7.15 -1.42
C ASP A 114 -11.39 -5.61 -1.36
N ALA A 115 -10.25 -4.92 -1.46
CA ALA A 115 -10.16 -3.47 -1.52
C ALA A 115 -9.70 -2.99 -2.89
N LEU A 116 -10.12 -1.78 -3.28
CA LEU A 116 -9.61 -1.09 -4.47
C LEU A 116 -8.33 -0.32 -4.12
N VAL A 117 -7.21 -0.73 -4.71
CA VAL A 117 -5.93 -0.04 -4.59
C VAL A 117 -5.77 0.97 -5.72
N ILE A 118 -5.54 2.23 -5.34
CA ILE A 118 -5.29 3.36 -6.22
C ILE A 118 -3.82 3.75 -6.09
N PHE A 119 -3.05 3.52 -7.16
CA PHE A 119 -1.70 4.04 -7.26
C PHE A 119 -1.70 5.43 -7.87
N VAL A 120 -1.00 6.36 -7.24
CA VAL A 120 -0.96 7.76 -7.63
C VAL A 120 0.44 8.09 -8.11
N SER A 121 0.56 8.45 -9.39
CA SER A 121 1.82 8.80 -10.02
C SER A 121 1.61 9.81 -11.12
N ASN A 122 2.55 10.74 -11.30
CA ASN A 122 2.56 11.63 -12.47
C ASN A 122 3.37 11.04 -13.64
N SER A 123 4.07 9.91 -13.43
CA SER A 123 4.84 9.21 -14.45
C SER A 123 3.94 8.35 -15.33
N GLN A 124 3.64 8.85 -16.54
CA GLN A 124 2.85 8.09 -17.54
C GLN A 124 3.45 6.71 -17.87
N PRO A 125 4.78 6.54 -18.02
CA PRO A 125 5.36 5.21 -18.19
C PRO A 125 5.06 4.26 -17.02
N LEU A 126 5.10 4.76 -15.78
CA LEU A 126 4.83 3.96 -14.60
C LEU A 126 3.35 3.59 -14.48
N LEU A 127 2.44 4.52 -14.76
CA LEU A 127 1.00 4.25 -14.82
C LEU A 127 0.65 3.18 -15.85
N LYS A 128 1.25 3.25 -17.06
CA LYS A 128 1.08 2.22 -18.10
C LYS A 128 1.60 0.87 -17.63
N ARG A 129 2.71 0.85 -16.90
CA ARG A 129 3.32 -0.36 -16.35
C ARG A 129 2.46 -1.00 -15.26
N ILE A 130 1.82 -0.20 -14.41
CA ILE A 130 0.84 -0.70 -13.43
C ILE A 130 -0.41 -1.24 -14.13
N ALA A 131 -0.91 -0.55 -15.15
CA ALA A 131 -2.06 -1.04 -15.92
C ALA A 131 -1.79 -2.39 -16.61
N SER A 132 -0.55 -2.63 -17.08
CA SER A 132 -0.16 -3.90 -17.72
C SER A 132 0.03 -5.08 -16.75
N VAL A 133 -0.12 -4.86 -15.44
CA VAL A 133 -0.23 -5.94 -14.46
C VAL A 133 -1.58 -6.64 -14.59
N GLY A 134 -2.64 -5.91 -14.95
CA GLY A 134 -3.97 -6.48 -15.16
C GLY A 134 -4.64 -7.00 -13.89
N SER A 135 -4.24 -6.54 -12.70
CA SER A 135 -4.91 -6.94 -11.45
C SER A 135 -6.34 -6.40 -11.39
N ALA A 136 -7.28 -7.20 -10.87
CA ALA A 136 -8.70 -6.89 -10.81
C ALA A 136 -9.06 -5.81 -9.76
N ASN A 137 -8.14 -5.44 -8.88
CA ASN A 137 -8.37 -4.48 -7.80
C ASN A 137 -7.34 -3.34 -7.75
N LEU A 138 -6.53 -3.13 -8.80
CA LEU A 138 -5.49 -2.12 -8.84
C LEU A 138 -5.65 -1.23 -10.08
N CYS A 139 -5.58 0.09 -9.90
CA CYS A 139 -5.45 1.01 -11.03
C CYS A 139 -4.56 2.22 -10.68
N GLY A 140 -3.96 2.81 -11.71
CA GLY A 140 -3.17 4.03 -11.59
C GLY A 140 -3.93 5.30 -12.01
N ILE A 141 -3.74 6.40 -11.29
CA ILE A 141 -4.24 7.75 -11.64
C ILE A 141 -3.17 8.81 -11.35
N THR A 142 -3.36 10.03 -11.87
CA THR A 142 -2.47 11.17 -11.55
C THR A 142 -2.86 11.85 -10.24
N GLY A 143 -1.92 12.61 -9.65
CA GLY A 143 -2.22 13.41 -8.45
C GLY A 143 -3.34 14.43 -8.70
N ALA A 144 -3.40 15.02 -9.90
CA ALA A 144 -4.48 15.93 -10.29
C ALA A 144 -5.85 15.24 -10.34
N MET A 145 -5.91 14.01 -10.85
CA MET A 145 -7.16 13.22 -10.87
C MET A 145 -7.62 12.87 -9.45
N LEU A 146 -6.68 12.48 -8.57
CA LEU A 146 -7.00 12.21 -7.16
C LEU A 146 -7.49 13.47 -6.44
N LEU A 147 -6.84 14.62 -6.66
CA LEU A 147 -7.24 15.88 -6.05
C LEU A 147 -8.64 16.32 -6.51
N ASN A 148 -8.94 16.15 -7.79
CA ASN A 148 -10.27 16.42 -8.33
C ASN A 148 -11.32 15.50 -7.70
N TRP A 149 -11.00 14.21 -7.52
CA TRP A 149 -11.87 13.27 -6.83
C TRP A 149 -12.14 13.70 -5.38
N ALA A 150 -11.09 14.04 -4.63
CA ALA A 150 -11.20 14.50 -3.25
C ALA A 150 -12.11 15.73 -3.10
N ARG A 151 -11.99 16.69 -4.03
CA ARG A 151 -12.70 17.98 -3.96
C ARG A 151 -14.11 17.97 -4.52
N LYS A 152 -14.34 17.21 -5.59
CA LYS A 152 -15.60 17.21 -6.34
C LYS A 152 -16.44 15.96 -6.12
N ALA A 153 -15.94 15.00 -5.36
CA ALA A 153 -16.50 13.65 -5.23
C ALA A 153 -16.69 12.93 -6.59
N GLU A 154 -16.01 13.38 -7.64
CA GLU A 154 -16.08 12.81 -8.98
C GLU A 154 -14.99 11.75 -9.14
N ARG A 155 -15.40 10.47 -9.10
CA ARG A 155 -14.45 9.35 -9.22
C ARG A 155 -13.89 9.26 -10.64
N PRO A 156 -12.55 9.16 -10.82
CA PRO A 156 -11.96 9.01 -12.14
C PRO A 156 -12.44 7.75 -12.86
N ALA A 157 -12.51 7.81 -14.19
CA ALA A 157 -13.00 6.70 -15.01
C ALA A 157 -12.23 5.39 -14.77
N ALA A 158 -10.90 5.47 -14.63
CA ALA A 158 -10.05 4.31 -14.32
C ALA A 158 -10.46 3.63 -13.00
N ALA A 159 -10.67 4.41 -11.93
CA ALA A 159 -11.11 3.88 -10.64
C ALA A 159 -12.53 3.31 -10.71
N THR A 160 -13.44 3.93 -11.47
CA THR A 160 -14.80 3.41 -11.68
C THR A 160 -14.82 2.08 -12.42
N GLN A 161 -14.03 1.96 -13.50
CA GLN A 161 -13.90 0.70 -14.25
C GLN A 161 -13.31 -0.40 -13.39
N GLN A 162 -12.26 -0.07 -12.62
CA GLN A 162 -11.59 -1.03 -11.75
C GLN A 162 -12.50 -1.51 -10.62
N LEU A 163 -13.27 -0.60 -10.02
CA LEU A 163 -14.26 -0.93 -8.99
C LEU A 163 -15.33 -1.89 -9.52
N GLN A 164 -15.83 -1.67 -10.74
CA GLN A 164 -16.79 -2.59 -11.35
C GLN A 164 -16.19 -3.97 -11.61
N SER A 165 -14.92 -4.03 -12.02
CA SER A 165 -14.19 -5.30 -12.18
C SER A 165 -14.09 -6.05 -10.86
N LEU A 166 -13.64 -5.36 -9.80
CA LEU A 166 -13.55 -5.91 -8.45
C LEU A 166 -14.90 -6.43 -7.95
N MET A 167 -15.97 -5.64 -8.10
CA MET A 167 -17.30 -6.05 -7.66
C MET A 167 -17.79 -7.32 -8.37
N ARG A 168 -17.49 -7.50 -9.66
CA ARG A 168 -17.77 -8.75 -10.39
C ARG A 168 -16.99 -9.93 -9.81
N THR A 169 -15.69 -9.77 -9.61
CA THR A 169 -14.84 -10.81 -9.02
C THR A 169 -15.28 -11.21 -7.62
N LEU A 170 -15.69 -10.24 -6.78
CA LEU A 170 -16.21 -10.52 -5.44
C LEU A 170 -17.55 -11.25 -5.47
N ALA A 171 -18.44 -10.90 -6.41
CA ALA A 171 -19.70 -11.62 -6.59
C ALA A 171 -19.49 -13.08 -7.00
N ASP A 172 -18.55 -13.35 -7.91
CA ASP A 172 -18.22 -14.70 -8.39
C ASP A 172 -17.60 -15.58 -7.30
N ARG A 173 -16.77 -15.00 -6.42
CA ARG A 173 -16.22 -15.72 -5.26
C ARG A 173 -17.32 -16.14 -4.29
N LYS A 174 -18.28 -15.24 -4.03
CA LYS A 174 -19.39 -15.49 -3.11
C LYS A 174 -20.34 -16.59 -3.61
N SER A 175 -20.62 -16.63 -4.92
CA SER A 175 -21.46 -17.68 -5.51
C SER A 175 -20.79 -19.06 -5.43
N THR A 176 -19.49 -19.13 -5.72
CA THR A 176 -18.70 -20.38 -5.65
C THR A 176 -18.62 -20.93 -4.22
N GLN A 177 -18.42 -20.06 -3.23
CA GLN A 177 -18.39 -20.46 -1.82
C GLN A 177 -19.74 -21.07 -1.36
N ARG A 178 -20.87 -20.49 -1.78
CA ARG A 178 -22.20 -20.98 -1.44
C ARG A 178 -22.52 -22.35 -2.05
N SER A 179 -21.99 -22.63 -3.25
CA SER A 179 -22.16 -23.92 -3.91
C SER A 179 -21.35 -25.03 -3.25
N ARG A 180 -20.14 -24.75 -2.75
CA ARG A 180 -19.34 -25.75 -2.01
C ARG A 180 -19.96 -26.13 -0.67
N SER A 181 -20.49 -25.17 0.09
CA SER A 181 -21.14 -25.46 1.37
C SER A 181 -22.36 -26.39 1.26
N ARG A 182 -23.07 -26.38 0.13
CA ARG A 182 -24.23 -27.28 -0.07
C ARG A 182 -23.85 -28.72 -0.36
N ILE A 183 -22.66 -28.97 -0.92
CA ILE A 183 -22.21 -30.32 -1.27
C ILE A 183 -21.65 -31.05 -0.03
N GLU A 184 -21.08 -30.32 0.92
CA GLU A 184 -20.63 -30.89 2.21
C GLU A 184 -21.79 -31.22 3.17
N GLU A 185 -22.91 -30.49 3.11
CA GLU A 185 -24.09 -30.80 3.94
C GLU A 185 -24.84 -32.07 3.50
N ASP A 186 -24.82 -32.42 2.21
CA ASP A 186 -25.43 -33.65 1.70
C ASP A 186 -24.55 -34.90 1.90
N THR A 187 -23.26 -34.74 2.25
CA THR A 187 -22.34 -35.87 2.45
C THR A 187 -22.16 -36.28 3.92
N VAL A 188 -22.51 -35.41 4.88
CA VAL A 188 -22.43 -35.73 6.33
C VAL A 188 -23.64 -36.56 6.82
N ASN A 189 -24.77 -36.55 6.10
CA ASN A 189 -25.96 -37.34 6.48
C ASN A 189 -26.01 -38.75 5.89
N LYS A 190 -24.95 -39.23 5.22
CA LYS A 190 -24.94 -40.54 4.58
C LYS A 190 -23.72 -41.39 4.94
N THR A 191 -23.45 -41.55 6.23
CA THR A 191 -22.59 -42.63 6.73
C THR A 191 -23.40 -43.61 7.56
N ARG A 192 -24.21 -44.44 6.89
CA ARG A 192 -24.64 -45.72 7.46
C ARG A 192 -24.81 -46.77 6.36
N SER A 193 -24.03 -47.85 6.52
CA SER A 193 -24.10 -49.17 5.89
C SER A 193 -23.99 -49.26 4.36
N SER A 194 -22.88 -49.82 3.85
CA SER A 194 -22.78 -51.28 3.66
C SER A 194 -21.49 -51.69 2.93
N PRO A 195 -20.93 -52.89 3.20
CA PRO A 195 -19.76 -53.45 2.51
C PRO A 195 -20.14 -54.51 1.46
N SER A 196 -19.46 -54.52 0.31
CA SER A 196 -19.07 -55.72 -0.49
C SER A 196 -18.41 -55.27 -1.81
N LYS A 197 -17.12 -55.56 -2.06
CA LYS A 197 -16.61 -56.75 -2.78
C LYS A 197 -17.35 -57.04 -4.11
N PHE A 198 -16.70 -56.79 -5.26
CA PHE A 198 -16.24 -57.84 -6.20
C PHE A 198 -15.44 -57.24 -7.39
N THR A 199 -14.28 -57.85 -7.62
CA THR A 199 -13.45 -58.07 -8.83
C THR A 199 -13.77 -57.43 -10.19
N GLY A 200 -12.72 -56.88 -10.80
CA GLY A 200 -12.12 -57.34 -12.07
C GLY A 200 -12.82 -57.02 -13.39
N THR A 201 -12.10 -56.44 -14.36
CA THR A 201 -11.76 -57.05 -15.67
C THR A 201 -10.85 -56.11 -16.48
N ARG A 202 -9.97 -56.74 -17.25
CA ARG A 202 -8.81 -56.29 -18.03
C ARG A 202 -9.18 -56.28 -19.53
N SER A 203 -8.88 -55.21 -20.25
CA SER A 203 -8.73 -55.13 -21.74
C SER A 203 -8.39 -53.67 -22.06
N ASN A 204 -7.21 -53.24 -22.54
CA ASN A 204 -6.37 -53.57 -23.70
C ASN A 204 -7.07 -53.53 -25.08
N LEU A 205 -6.79 -52.47 -25.84
CA LEU A 205 -6.75 -52.31 -27.31
C LEU A 205 -6.45 -50.82 -27.57
N GLU A 206 -5.20 -50.42 -27.83
CA GLU A 206 -4.53 -50.32 -29.13
C GLU A 206 -5.19 -49.40 -30.19
N ILE A 207 -4.44 -48.34 -30.51
CA ILE A 207 -4.14 -47.76 -31.82
C ILE A 207 -5.30 -47.13 -32.62
N LYS A 208 -5.26 -45.79 -32.74
CA LYS A 208 -5.24 -45.16 -34.06
C LYS A 208 -4.58 -43.78 -34.05
N SER A 209 -3.38 -43.74 -34.61
CA SER A 209 -2.69 -42.56 -35.11
C SER A 209 -3.45 -41.99 -36.31
N ALA A 210 -3.58 -40.66 -36.37
CA ALA A 210 -3.83 -39.94 -37.61
C ALA A 210 -3.02 -38.65 -37.62
N THR A 211 -1.95 -38.72 -38.40
CA THR A 211 -1.06 -37.68 -38.87
C THR A 211 -1.80 -36.70 -39.78
N SER A 212 -1.61 -35.39 -39.61
CA SER A 212 -1.63 -34.46 -40.73
C SER A 212 -0.78 -33.22 -40.44
N SER A 213 0.38 -33.23 -41.09
CA SER A 213 1.27 -32.12 -41.38
C SER A 213 0.64 -31.16 -42.39
N THR A 214 0.84 -29.84 -42.26
CA THR A 214 0.94 -28.97 -43.46
C THR A 214 1.69 -27.65 -43.21
N LYS A 215 2.83 -27.53 -43.91
CA LYS A 215 3.35 -26.38 -44.67
C LYS A 215 3.74 -25.05 -43.98
N THR A 216 5.05 -24.96 -43.81
CA THR A 216 5.97 -23.86 -44.18
C THR A 216 5.51 -22.85 -45.25
N ASN A 217 5.82 -21.57 -45.03
CA ASN A 217 6.16 -20.52 -46.02
C ASN A 217 7.10 -19.53 -45.30
N LYS A 218 8.43 -19.58 -45.46
CA LYS A 218 9.29 -18.99 -46.52
C LYS A 218 9.00 -17.52 -46.88
N THR A 219 9.87 -16.68 -46.33
CA THR A 219 10.27 -15.33 -46.75
C THR A 219 10.80 -15.27 -48.19
N PRO A 220 10.73 -14.08 -48.80
CA PRO A 220 11.79 -13.61 -49.69
C PRO A 220 12.39 -12.29 -49.21
N PHE A 221 13.72 -12.29 -49.11
CA PHE A 221 14.56 -11.10 -49.11
C PHE A 221 14.63 -10.53 -50.54
N THR A 222 14.69 -9.22 -50.67
CA THR A 222 15.20 -8.56 -51.89
C THR A 222 16.06 -7.37 -51.49
N GLU A 223 17.32 -7.44 -51.90
CA GLU A 223 18.34 -6.40 -51.78
C GLU A 223 18.01 -5.20 -52.68
N HIS A 224 18.35 -3.99 -52.24
CA HIS A 224 18.81 -2.94 -53.14
C HIS A 224 19.98 -2.18 -52.52
N ARG A 225 21.05 -2.17 -53.31
CA ARG A 225 22.36 -1.51 -53.14
C ARG A 225 22.28 -0.06 -53.67
N SER A 226 23.08 0.85 -53.10
CA SER A 226 23.86 1.95 -53.74
C SER A 226 24.15 3.04 -52.67
N SER A 227 25.35 3.18 -52.10
CA SER A 227 26.62 3.77 -52.58
C SER A 227 26.64 5.31 -52.67
N SER A 228 27.39 5.99 -51.77
CA SER A 228 28.42 7.00 -52.12
C SER A 228 29.09 7.68 -50.89
N SER A 229 30.39 7.39 -50.73
CA SER A 229 31.57 8.21 -50.31
C SER A 229 31.63 9.16 -49.08
N PRO A 230 32.78 9.17 -48.33
CA PRO A 230 33.19 10.09 -47.23
C PRO A 230 34.20 11.18 -47.75
N PRO A 231 35.00 11.95 -46.95
CA PRO A 231 35.14 12.14 -45.48
C PRO A 231 35.28 13.62 -44.99
N LYS A 232 35.26 13.86 -43.66
CA LYS A 232 36.00 14.98 -43.00
C LYS A 232 36.09 14.78 -41.46
N ASN A 233 37.32 14.75 -40.93
CA ASN A 233 37.67 14.84 -39.49
C ASN A 233 38.15 16.28 -39.15
N PRO A 234 38.53 16.61 -37.89
CA PRO A 234 37.71 16.93 -36.70
C PRO A 234 38.03 18.38 -36.20
N PRO A 235 37.57 18.85 -35.01
CA PRO A 235 38.48 18.79 -33.85
C PRO A 235 37.84 18.81 -32.42
N ARG A 236 38.70 18.49 -31.43
CA ARG A 236 38.89 19.19 -30.14
C ARG A 236 38.23 18.65 -28.84
N SER A 237 39.11 18.07 -28.00
CA SER A 237 39.20 18.03 -26.52
C SER A 237 37.95 18.26 -25.66
N GLN A 238 37.64 17.29 -24.80
CA GLN A 238 36.97 17.57 -23.53
C GLN A 238 37.49 16.66 -22.41
N GLU A 239 37.60 17.26 -21.23
CA GLU A 239 38.29 16.82 -20.02
C GLU A 239 37.69 15.57 -19.37
N GLU A 240 38.56 14.78 -18.75
CA GLU A 240 38.18 13.70 -17.82
C GLU A 240 37.49 14.29 -16.58
N PRO A 241 36.30 13.82 -16.20
CA PRO A 241 35.75 14.06 -14.88
C PRO A 241 36.39 13.11 -13.85
N PRO A 242 36.51 13.53 -12.57
CA PRO A 242 37.16 12.73 -11.54
C PRO A 242 36.38 11.45 -11.26
N GLU A 243 37.14 10.37 -11.17
CA GLU A 243 36.72 9.01 -10.83
C GLU A 243 36.05 9.02 -9.44
N MET A 244 34.72 9.12 -9.42
CA MET A 244 33.94 9.06 -8.20
C MET A 244 33.77 7.57 -7.85
N GLU A 245 34.51 7.12 -6.82
CA GLU A 245 34.39 5.77 -6.27
C GLU A 245 32.90 5.42 -6.04
N PRO A 246 32.40 4.29 -6.57
CA PRO A 246 31.03 3.88 -6.33
C PRO A 246 30.88 3.52 -4.86
N ALA A 247 30.05 4.29 -4.14
CA ALA A 247 29.57 3.92 -2.82
C ALA A 247 28.87 2.54 -2.92
N VAL A 248 29.59 1.51 -2.48
CA VAL A 248 29.10 0.14 -2.39
C VAL A 248 28.01 0.10 -1.33
N TYR A 249 26.76 0.40 -1.74
CA TYR A 249 25.60 0.05 -0.93
C TYR A 249 25.45 -1.46 -1.00
N ARG A 250 25.88 -2.10 0.09
CA ARG A 250 25.75 -3.52 0.38
C ARG A 250 24.31 -3.95 0.13
N MET A 251 24.05 -4.52 -1.04
CA MET A 251 22.83 -5.22 -1.38
C MET A 251 22.61 -6.30 -0.32
N LYS A 252 21.70 -6.07 0.62
CA LYS A 252 21.32 -7.09 1.60
C LYS A 252 20.64 -8.19 0.81
N TYR A 253 21.32 -9.33 0.72
CA TYR A 253 20.76 -10.57 0.21
C TYR A 253 19.43 -10.86 0.90
N ILE A 254 18.42 -11.08 0.07
CA ILE A 254 17.06 -11.47 0.42
C ILE A 254 17.15 -12.67 1.36
N THR A 255 16.90 -12.41 2.64
CA THR A 255 16.67 -13.44 3.65
C THR A 255 15.15 -13.58 3.80
N PRO A 256 14.61 -14.80 3.91
CA PRO A 256 13.17 -15.00 4.06
C PRO A 256 12.62 -14.23 5.27
N PRO A 257 11.34 -13.80 5.22
CA PRO A 257 10.78 -12.83 6.14
C PRO A 257 10.91 -13.31 7.59
N LYS A 258 11.74 -12.59 8.34
CA LYS A 258 11.81 -12.75 9.79
C LYS A 258 10.55 -12.09 10.36
N LYS A 259 9.59 -12.91 10.77
CA LYS A 259 8.38 -12.54 11.53
C LYS A 259 8.79 -11.60 12.67
N ARG A 260 8.66 -10.28 12.47
CA ARG A 260 9.03 -9.26 13.45
C ARG A 260 7.79 -9.00 14.30
N GLY A 261 7.79 -9.58 15.50
CA GLY A 261 6.70 -9.49 16.45
C GLY A 261 6.42 -8.05 16.89
N ASP A 262 5.12 -7.70 16.93
CA ASP A 262 4.37 -7.15 18.05
C ASP A 262 5.10 -6.24 19.05
N ASN A 263 5.85 -5.25 18.57
CA ASN A 263 6.44 -4.22 19.45
C ASN A 263 5.67 -2.89 19.48
N PHE A 264 4.52 -2.79 18.79
CA PHE A 264 3.66 -1.59 18.88
C PHE A 264 2.64 -1.64 20.02
N ILE A 265 2.32 -2.84 20.53
CA ILE A 265 1.30 -3.01 21.57
C ILE A 265 1.86 -2.75 22.99
N SER A 266 3.17 -2.93 23.21
CA SER A 266 3.78 -2.77 24.54
C SER A 266 3.88 -1.31 25.00
N HIS A 267 3.94 -0.33 24.10
CA HIS A 267 3.95 1.09 24.50
C HIS A 267 2.56 1.62 24.87
N ALA A 268 1.48 1.09 24.28
CA ALA A 268 0.11 1.48 24.61
C ALA A 268 -0.35 0.96 25.98
N PHE A 269 0.04 -0.27 26.35
CA PHE A 269 -0.32 -0.84 27.66
C PHE A 269 0.39 -0.17 28.84
N ASN A 270 1.63 0.30 28.66
CA ASN A 270 2.35 1.01 29.72
C ASN A 270 1.75 2.40 30.02
N PHE A 271 1.19 3.08 29.02
CA PHE A 271 0.56 4.39 29.22
C PHE A 271 -0.80 4.28 29.94
N LEU A 272 -1.59 3.26 29.62
CA LEU A 272 -2.90 3.04 30.27
C LEU A 272 -2.75 2.52 31.71
N GLY A 273 -1.74 1.68 31.97
CA GLY A 273 -1.41 1.22 33.32
C GLY A 273 -0.98 2.39 34.23
N ALA A 274 -0.11 3.28 33.75
CA ALA A 274 0.35 4.45 34.52
C ALA A 274 -0.80 5.40 34.90
N LEU A 275 -1.78 5.60 34.01
CA LEU A 275 -2.97 6.41 34.27
C LEU A 275 -3.88 5.81 35.36
N PHE A 276 -4.02 4.49 35.40
CA PHE A 276 -4.78 3.80 36.44
C PHE A 276 -4.11 3.92 37.81
N PHE A 277 -2.79 3.75 37.89
CA PHE A 277 -2.06 3.93 39.16
C PHE A 277 -2.07 5.38 39.65
N LEU A 278 -2.02 6.37 38.74
CA LEU A 278 -2.13 7.78 39.09
C LEU A 278 -3.51 8.11 39.67
N THR A 279 -4.60 7.62 39.07
CA THR A 279 -5.96 7.87 39.56
C THR A 279 -6.22 7.22 40.91
N VAL A 280 -5.73 6.00 41.12
CA VAL A 280 -5.82 5.32 42.44
C VAL A 280 -4.99 6.05 43.49
N ALA A 281 -3.77 6.50 43.17
CA ALA A 281 -2.91 7.25 44.08
C ALA A 281 -3.53 8.60 44.49
N VAL A 282 -4.12 9.33 43.53
CA VAL A 282 -4.85 10.57 43.82
C VAL A 282 -6.08 10.30 44.68
N GLY A 283 -6.82 9.22 44.45
CA GLY A 283 -7.97 8.84 45.28
C GLY A 283 -7.60 8.48 46.72
N ILE A 284 -6.46 7.78 46.92
CA ILE A 284 -5.94 7.47 48.25
C ILE A 284 -5.44 8.73 48.94
N LEU A 285 -4.71 9.59 48.24
CA LEU A 285 -4.24 10.86 48.78
C LEU A 285 -5.41 11.78 49.16
N TRP A 286 -6.49 11.78 48.38
CA TRP A 286 -7.74 12.50 48.68
C TRP A 286 -8.46 11.98 49.92
N ARG A 287 -8.32 10.69 50.25
CA ARG A 287 -8.88 10.10 51.48
C ARG A 287 -8.02 10.35 52.72
N VAL A 288 -6.70 10.45 52.55
CA VAL A 288 -5.75 10.66 53.67
C VAL A 288 -5.62 12.14 54.02
N CYS A 289 -5.76 13.05 53.05
CA CYS A 289 -5.87 14.47 53.31
C CYS A 289 -7.27 14.81 53.87
N ASP A 290 -7.33 14.89 55.19
CA ASP A 290 -8.50 15.26 55.99
C ASP A 290 -9.32 16.41 55.36
N VAL A 291 -10.53 16.06 54.92
CA VAL A 291 -11.50 16.93 54.22
C VAL A 291 -11.84 18.19 55.03
N LYS A 292 -11.55 18.18 56.34
CA LYS A 292 -11.80 19.30 57.25
C LYS A 292 -10.83 20.48 57.04
N SER A 293 -9.60 20.24 56.61
CA SER A 293 -8.62 21.31 56.41
C SER A 293 -8.83 22.08 55.10
N PHE A 294 -9.33 21.43 54.04
CA PHE A 294 -9.56 22.09 52.76
C PHE A 294 -10.76 23.06 52.77
N ARG A 295 -11.79 22.77 53.57
CA ARG A 295 -13.00 23.61 53.69
C ARG A 295 -12.75 24.96 54.36
N LYS A 296 -11.73 25.09 55.22
CA LYS A 296 -11.42 26.37 55.88
C LYS A 296 -10.62 27.33 55.00
N THR A 297 -9.84 26.81 54.05
CA THR A 297 -8.88 27.62 53.30
C THR A 297 -9.37 28.02 51.91
N PHE A 298 -10.21 27.21 51.24
CA PHE A 298 -10.55 27.42 49.82
C PHE A 298 -11.99 27.86 49.52
N VAL A 299 -12.90 27.83 50.50
CA VAL A 299 -14.29 28.29 50.30
C VAL A 299 -14.44 29.81 50.11
N PRO A 300 -13.61 30.70 50.71
CA PRO A 300 -13.77 32.14 50.52
C PRO A 300 -13.37 32.67 49.13
N ALA A 301 -12.59 31.90 48.36
CA ALA A 301 -12.02 32.35 47.08
C ALA A 301 -12.83 31.93 45.84
N LEU A 302 -13.93 31.21 46.01
CA LEU A 302 -14.73 30.70 44.89
C LEU A 302 -15.78 31.72 44.43
N PRO A 303 -16.01 31.87 43.12
CA PRO A 303 -17.10 32.69 42.57
C PRO A 303 -18.46 32.29 43.15
N LYS A 304 -19.31 33.28 43.44
CA LYS A 304 -20.65 33.10 44.07
C LYS A 304 -21.52 31.96 43.48
N PRO A 305 -21.55 31.70 42.15
CA PRO A 305 -22.34 30.61 41.59
C PRO A 305 -21.91 29.22 42.07
N VAL A 306 -20.61 29.01 42.25
CA VAL A 306 -20.04 27.72 42.66
C VAL A 306 -20.30 27.46 44.15
N GLN A 307 -20.33 28.52 44.97
CA GLN A 307 -20.67 28.39 46.39
C GLN A 307 -22.11 27.93 46.61
N GLN A 308 -23.05 28.34 45.74
CA GLN A 308 -24.45 27.92 45.83
C GLN A 308 -24.62 26.45 45.43
N PHE A 309 -23.88 25.98 44.43
CA PHE A 309 -23.87 24.57 44.01
C PHE A 309 -23.31 23.63 45.09
N VAL A 310 -22.24 24.04 45.78
CA VAL A 310 -21.68 23.27 46.89
C VAL A 310 -22.65 23.21 48.08
N LYS A 311 -23.42 24.28 48.33
CA LYS A 311 -24.47 24.29 49.37
C LYS A 311 -25.67 23.41 49.02
N SER A 312 -25.99 23.20 47.74
CA SER A 312 -27.12 22.35 47.33
C SER A 312 -26.84 20.85 47.41
N ILE A 313 -25.57 20.45 47.61
CA ILE A 313 -25.15 19.05 47.69
C ILE A 313 -25.07 18.55 49.13
N ASP A 314 -25.23 19.42 50.13
CA ASP A 314 -25.18 19.03 51.56
C ASP A 314 -26.58 18.60 52.04
N PRO A 315 -26.82 17.29 52.29
CA PRO A 315 -28.04 16.85 52.96
C PRO A 315 -27.85 17.04 54.47
N ARG A 316 -28.82 17.68 55.12
CA ARG A 316 -28.89 17.71 56.59
C ARG A 316 -29.02 16.31 57.16
#